data_AF-A0A7C1E0H1-F1
#
_entry.id   AF-A0A7C1E0H1-F1
#
_cell.length_a   1.000
_cell.length_b   1.000
_cell.length_c   1.000
_cell.angle_alpha   90.00
_cell.angle_beta   90.00
_cell.angle_gamma   90.00
#
_symmetry.space_group_name_H-M   'P 1'
#
loop_
_entity.id
_entity.type
_entity.pdbx_description
1 polymer ?
#
loop_
_entity_poly.entity_id
_entity_poly.type
_entity_poly.pdbx_seq_one_letter_code
_entity_poly.pdbx_strand_id
1 'polypeptide(L)'
;MRAGGSFARDWQLIKLARTWQPHDLAGAILERLVEHRNPLVMVEIGKAARALGAEEGRQFRERMPAGMDAVSVLESLFLMGGIWCEAVRGDAGALLRIKKETGTFLAGGAQQRAVAIPFLSGVIEAVAPGAQVREAGDLLEVRVQDEAR
;
A
#
# COMPACT_ATOMS: atom_id res chain seq x y z
N MET A 1 -46.12 -4.51 -21.20
CA MET A 1 -45.15 -5.40 -20.51
C MET A 1 -44.53 -6.34 -21.53
N ARG A 2 -43.26 -6.15 -21.94
CA ARG A 2 -42.57 -7.15 -22.79
C ARG A 2 -41.98 -8.22 -21.88
N ALA A 3 -42.77 -9.26 -21.61
CA ALA A 3 -42.27 -10.50 -21.02
C ALA A 3 -41.57 -11.29 -22.13
N GLY A 4 -40.24 -11.37 -22.10
CA GLY A 4 -39.49 -12.00 -23.19
C GLY A 4 -37.99 -12.15 -22.94
N GLY A 5 -37.58 -12.41 -21.69
CA GLY A 5 -36.28 -13.04 -21.44
C GLY A 5 -36.43 -14.54 -21.67
N SER A 6 -35.66 -15.12 -22.61
CA SER A 6 -35.61 -16.58 -22.76
C SER A 6 -34.96 -17.15 -21.52
N PHE A 7 -35.67 -17.95 -20.73
CA PHE A 7 -35.14 -18.63 -19.53
C PHE A 7 -33.80 -19.33 -19.83
N ALA A 8 -33.66 -19.92 -21.03
CA ALA A 8 -32.42 -20.54 -21.46
C ALA A 8 -31.27 -19.53 -21.57
N ARG A 9 -31.51 -18.32 -22.06
CA ARG A 9 -30.51 -17.24 -22.14
C ARG A 9 -30.11 -16.78 -20.73
N ASP A 10 -31.07 -16.52 -19.86
CA ASP A 10 -30.80 -16.01 -18.52
C ASP A 10 -30.03 -17.05 -17.67
N TRP A 11 -30.37 -18.32 -17.83
CA TRP A 11 -29.64 -19.43 -17.21
C TRP A 11 -28.17 -19.53 -17.68
N GLN A 12 -27.91 -19.30 -18.98
CA GLN A 12 -26.55 -19.30 -19.51
C GLN A 12 -25.75 -18.09 -19.02
N LEU A 13 -26.37 -16.91 -18.89
CA LEU A 13 -25.72 -15.72 -18.35
C LEU A 13 -25.34 -15.89 -16.88
N ILE A 14 -26.18 -16.54 -16.06
CA ILE A 14 -25.86 -16.85 -14.66
C ILE A 14 -24.68 -17.82 -14.57
N LYS A 15 -24.61 -18.83 -15.45
CA LYS A 15 -23.46 -19.75 -15.51
C LYS A 15 -22.17 -19.04 -15.90
N LEU A 16 -22.23 -18.21 -16.94
CA LEU A 16 -21.11 -17.39 -17.38
C LEU A 16 -20.63 -16.46 -16.27
N ALA A 17 -21.54 -15.77 -15.59
CA ALA A 17 -21.21 -14.88 -14.48
C ALA A 17 -20.53 -15.61 -13.31
N ARG A 18 -20.89 -16.88 -13.05
CA ARG A 18 -20.24 -17.70 -12.01
C ARG A 18 -18.82 -18.15 -12.38
N THR A 19 -18.53 -18.30 -13.67
CA THR A 19 -17.20 -18.68 -14.15
C THR A 19 -16.37 -17.49 -14.62
N TRP A 20 -16.98 -16.31 -14.71
CA TRP A 20 -16.30 -15.08 -15.11
C TRP A 20 -15.36 -14.65 -13.99
N GLN A 21 -14.07 -14.85 -14.21
CA GLN A 21 -13.04 -14.30 -13.35
C GLN A 21 -12.77 -12.86 -13.80
N PRO A 22 -12.91 -11.86 -12.91
CA PRO A 22 -12.45 -10.51 -13.21
C PRO A 22 -10.96 -10.59 -13.58
N HIS A 23 -10.61 -10.12 -14.78
CA HIS A 23 -9.21 -9.98 -15.15
C HIS A 23 -8.66 -8.71 -14.53
N ASP A 24 -7.60 -8.83 -13.72
CA ASP A 24 -6.83 -7.68 -13.26
C ASP A 24 -5.89 -7.19 -14.38
N LEU A 25 -6.48 -6.49 -15.35
CA LEU A 25 -5.75 -5.92 -16.47
C LEU A 25 -4.75 -4.86 -16.00
N ALA A 26 -5.09 -4.08 -14.98
CA ALA A 26 -4.23 -3.02 -14.46
C ALA A 26 -2.96 -3.60 -13.82
N GLY A 27 -3.11 -4.62 -12.96
CA GLY A 27 -1.99 -5.36 -12.37
C GLY A 27 -1.10 -5.97 -13.45
N ALA A 28 -1.69 -6.67 -14.43
CA ALA A 28 -0.93 -7.31 -15.51
C ALA A 28 -0.17 -6.31 -16.42
N ILE A 29 -0.67 -5.09 -16.61
CA ILE A 29 0.03 -4.01 -17.32
C ILE A 29 1.16 -3.46 -16.45
N LEU A 30 0.89 -3.20 -15.17
CA LEU A 30 1.87 -2.64 -14.25
C LEU A 30 3.06 -3.57 -14.06
N GLU A 31 2.82 -4.88 -13.89
CA GLU A 31 3.85 -5.91 -13.83
C GLU A 31 4.79 -5.85 -15.05
N ARG A 32 4.21 -5.76 -16.26
CA ARG A 32 4.99 -5.64 -17.49
C ARG A 32 5.79 -4.34 -17.54
N LEU A 33 5.19 -3.21 -17.19
CA LEU A 33 5.89 -1.92 -17.18
C LEU A 33 7.09 -1.93 -16.22
N VAL A 34 6.91 -2.51 -15.03
CA VAL A 34 7.99 -2.65 -14.04
C VAL A 34 9.07 -3.63 -14.49
N GLU A 35 8.70 -4.72 -15.15
CA GLU A 35 9.65 -5.69 -15.73
C GLU A 35 10.56 -5.05 -16.78
N HIS A 36 10.02 -4.16 -17.63
CA HIS A 36 10.81 -3.47 -18.65
C HIS A 36 11.80 -2.44 -18.07
N ARG A 37 11.63 -2.06 -16.80
CA ARG A 37 12.53 -1.16 -16.03
C ARG A 37 12.90 0.14 -16.77
N ASN A 38 12.00 0.70 -17.56
CA ASN A 38 12.24 2.00 -18.20
C ASN A 38 12.35 3.08 -17.11
N PRO A 39 13.48 3.80 -16.98
CA PRO A 39 13.71 4.74 -15.88
C PRO A 39 12.65 5.85 -15.77
N LEU A 40 12.20 6.40 -16.91
CA LEU A 40 11.19 7.46 -16.92
C LEU A 40 9.84 6.95 -16.41
N VAL A 41 9.45 5.76 -16.86
CA VAL A 41 8.20 5.11 -16.42
C VAL A 41 8.28 4.79 -14.92
N MET A 42 9.41 4.26 -14.45
CA MET A 42 9.59 3.94 -13.03
C MET A 42 9.54 5.18 -12.13
N VAL A 43 10.08 6.31 -12.58
CA VAL A 43 9.98 7.59 -11.86
C VAL A 43 8.51 8.02 -11.73
N GLU A 44 7.75 7.98 -12.82
CA GLU A 44 6.35 8.39 -12.79
C GLU A 44 5.46 7.43 -11.98
N ILE A 45 5.68 6.12 -12.09
CA ILE A 45 5.03 5.12 -11.23
C ILE A 45 5.34 5.40 -9.76
N GLY A 46 6.60 5.66 -9.41
CA GLY A 46 7.01 5.97 -8.04
C GLY A 46 6.34 7.23 -7.50
N LYS A 47 6.26 8.30 -8.30
CA LYS A 47 5.55 9.53 -7.93
C LYS A 47 4.06 9.29 -7.70
N ALA A 48 3.40 8.58 -8.61
CA ALA A 48 1.98 8.27 -8.51
C ALA A 48 1.68 7.42 -7.27
N ALA A 49 2.47 6.35 -7.05
CA ALA A 49 2.34 5.50 -5.88
C ALA A 49 2.54 6.28 -4.58
N ARG A 50 3.56 7.16 -4.51
CA ARG A 50 3.77 8.03 -3.35
C ARG A 50 2.61 8.98 -3.10
N ALA A 51 2.05 9.57 -4.16
CA ALA A 51 0.91 10.48 -4.04
C ALA A 51 -0.34 9.75 -3.49
N LEU A 52 -0.63 8.55 -4.01
CA LEU A 52 -1.71 7.69 -3.52
C LEU A 52 -1.49 7.30 -2.06
N GLY A 53 -0.26 6.89 -1.70
CA GLY A 53 0.08 6.58 -0.32
C GLY A 53 -0.11 7.76 0.62
N ALA A 54 0.27 8.97 0.19
CA ALA A 54 0.06 10.17 0.99
C ALA A 54 -1.43 10.49 1.18
N GLU A 55 -2.26 10.27 0.18
CA GLU A 55 -3.72 10.39 0.30
C GLU A 55 -4.28 9.39 1.30
N GLU A 56 -3.92 8.11 1.16
CA GLU A 56 -4.40 7.06 2.04
C GLU A 56 -3.92 7.27 3.49
N GLY A 57 -2.67 7.68 3.69
CA GLY A 57 -2.12 8.02 5.01
C GLY A 57 -2.88 9.16 5.69
N ARG A 58 -3.29 10.20 4.95
CA ARG A 58 -4.14 11.28 5.48
C ARG A 58 -5.51 10.77 5.89
N GLN A 59 -6.19 10.07 4.99
CA GLN A 59 -7.51 9.49 5.27
C GLN A 59 -7.47 8.52 6.46
N PHE A 60 -6.37 7.78 6.60
CA PHE A 60 -6.19 6.86 7.71
C PHE A 60 -6.00 7.62 9.03
N ARG A 61 -5.14 8.65 9.05
CA ARG A 61 -4.92 9.50 10.22
C ARG A 61 -6.20 10.19 10.68
N GLU A 62 -7.04 10.66 9.75
CA GLU A 62 -8.34 11.29 10.06
C GLU A 62 -9.33 10.35 10.77
N ARG A 63 -9.19 9.03 10.58
CA ARG A 63 -10.06 8.02 11.22
C ARG A 63 -9.56 7.61 12.60
N MET A 64 -8.34 7.98 12.99
CA MET A 64 -7.75 7.60 14.26
C MET A 64 -8.25 8.49 15.41
N PRO A 65 -8.30 7.98 16.65
CA PRO A 65 -8.65 8.78 17.81
C PRO A 65 -7.74 10.02 17.95
N ALA A 66 -8.33 11.14 18.38
CA ALA A 66 -7.58 12.34 18.67
C ALA A 66 -6.53 12.08 19.76
N GLY A 67 -5.30 12.55 19.54
CA GLY A 67 -4.17 12.39 20.46
C GLY A 67 -3.37 11.08 20.32
N MET A 68 -3.73 10.21 19.37
CA MET A 68 -2.89 9.07 19.02
C MET A 68 -1.61 9.57 18.32
N ASP A 69 -0.46 9.12 18.81
CA ASP A 69 0.84 9.50 18.25
C ASP A 69 1.08 8.84 16.88
N ALA A 70 1.90 9.47 16.05
CA ALA A 70 2.14 9.04 14.68
C ALA A 70 2.73 7.62 14.58
N VAL A 71 3.54 7.21 15.56
CA VAL A 71 4.12 5.86 15.60
C VAL A 71 3.01 4.83 15.81
N SER A 72 2.12 5.07 16.78
CA SER A 72 0.97 4.20 17.05
C SER A 72 -0.01 4.14 15.86
N VAL A 73 -0.19 5.24 15.11
CA VAL A 73 -0.97 5.24 13.86
C VAL A 73 -0.32 4.34 12.80
N LEU A 74 1.00 4.47 12.59
CA LEU A 74 1.73 3.64 11.64
C LEU A 74 1.73 2.16 12.02
N GLU A 75 1.96 1.84 13.29
CA GLU A 75 1.88 0.47 13.81
C GLU A 75 0.50 -0.15 13.54
N SER A 76 -0.57 0.62 13.75
CA SER A 76 -1.95 0.18 13.48
C SER A 76 -2.20 -0.09 11.98
N LEU A 77 -1.70 0.78 11.11
CA LEU A 77 -1.81 0.61 9.66
C LEU A 77 -1.07 -0.64 9.20
N PHE A 78 0.17 -0.83 9.65
CA PHE A 78 0.97 -1.99 9.28
C PHE A 78 0.36 -3.29 9.79
N LEU A 79 -0.16 -3.30 11.03
CA LEU A 79 -0.87 -4.44 11.58
C LEU A 79 -2.07 -4.84 10.71
N MET A 80 -2.89 -3.88 10.28
CA MET A 80 -4.03 -4.17 9.40
C MET A 80 -3.62 -4.59 7.99
N GLY A 81 -2.50 -4.08 7.49
CA GLY A 81 -1.91 -4.52 6.22
C GLY A 81 -1.22 -5.90 6.29
N GLY A 82 -1.17 -6.53 7.48
CA GLY A 82 -0.42 -7.76 7.72
C GLY A 82 1.10 -7.58 7.56
N ILE A 83 1.57 -6.33 7.59
CA ILE A 83 2.98 -5.97 7.46
C ILE A 83 3.63 -6.09 8.84
N TRP A 84 4.67 -6.91 8.94
CA TRP A 84 5.44 -7.03 10.17
C TRP A 84 6.22 -5.74 10.42
N CYS A 85 6.01 -5.15 11.60
CA CYS A 85 6.66 -3.94 12.06
C CYS A 85 7.11 -4.13 13.51
N GLU A 86 8.33 -3.69 13.82
CA GLU A 86 8.84 -3.56 15.19
C GLU A 86 9.19 -2.09 15.45
N ALA A 87 8.63 -1.51 16.51
CA ALA A 87 8.91 -0.15 16.93
C ALA A 87 9.90 -0.14 18.11
N VAL A 88 11.00 0.59 17.97
CA VAL A 88 11.94 0.90 19.06
C VAL A 88 11.81 2.37 19.38
N ARG A 89 11.25 2.68 20.55
CA ARG A 89 11.04 4.06 21.03
C ARG A 89 12.22 4.50 21.91
N GLY A 90 12.66 5.74 21.77
CA GLY A 90 13.72 6.34 22.58
C GLY A 90 13.57 7.86 22.68
N ASP A 91 14.51 8.51 23.38
CA ASP A 91 14.39 9.94 23.73
C ASP A 91 14.41 10.90 22.51
N ALA A 92 14.93 10.45 21.37
CA ALA A 92 14.99 11.22 20.12
C ALA A 92 13.87 10.88 19.13
N GLY A 93 12.87 10.10 19.55
CA GLY A 93 11.78 9.60 18.72
C GLY A 93 11.79 8.07 18.58
N ALA A 94 11.22 7.55 17.48
CA ALA A 94 11.06 6.12 17.26
C ALA A 94 11.71 5.63 15.96
N LEU A 95 12.23 4.41 16.00
CA LEU A 95 12.67 3.65 14.84
C LEU A 95 11.70 2.50 14.60
N LEU A 96 11.02 2.51 13.45
CA LEU A 96 10.21 1.40 12.98
C LEU A 96 11.05 0.54 12.03
N ARG A 97 11.02 -0.78 12.21
CA ARG A 97 11.64 -1.76 11.32
C ARG A 97 10.56 -2.60 10.67
N ILE A 98 10.43 -2.46 9.35
CA ILE A 98 9.38 -3.08 8.56
C ILE A 98 10.00 -4.16 7.68
N LYS A 99 9.50 -5.41 7.73
CA LYS A 99 10.01 -6.50 6.88
C LYS A 99 9.43 -6.42 5.47
N LYS A 100 10.30 -6.39 4.47
CA LYS A 100 9.94 -6.29 3.04
C LYS A 100 9.26 -7.55 2.45
N GLU A 101 9.15 -8.64 3.20
CA GLU A 101 8.55 -9.90 2.73
C GLU A 101 7.23 -10.21 3.45
N THR A 102 6.57 -9.18 4.00
CA THR A 102 5.38 -9.35 4.84
C THR A 102 4.22 -8.47 4.39
N GLY A 103 3.00 -8.95 4.61
CA GLY A 103 1.77 -8.21 4.32
C GLY A 103 1.33 -8.23 2.86
N THR A 104 0.11 -7.74 2.64
CA THR A 104 -0.55 -7.74 1.33
C THR A 104 0.18 -6.88 0.29
N PHE A 105 0.93 -5.88 0.74
CA PHE A 105 1.62 -4.91 -0.11
C PHE A 105 3.02 -5.38 -0.55
N LEU A 106 3.75 -6.10 0.29
CA LEU A 106 5.18 -6.38 0.09
C LEU A 106 5.48 -7.86 -0.15
N ALA A 107 4.52 -8.77 0.07
CA ALA A 107 4.72 -10.21 -0.18
C ALA A 107 4.88 -10.58 -1.66
N GLY A 108 4.66 -9.65 -2.58
CA GLY A 108 4.95 -9.85 -3.99
C GLY A 108 6.44 -9.85 -4.32
N GLY A 109 6.77 -10.35 -5.51
CA GLY A 109 8.11 -10.28 -6.07
C GLY A 109 8.68 -8.85 -6.16
N ALA A 110 9.89 -8.72 -6.71
CA ALA A 110 10.58 -7.44 -6.81
C ALA A 110 9.76 -6.33 -7.50
N GLN A 111 8.89 -6.71 -8.45
CA GLN A 111 8.03 -5.79 -9.19
C GLN A 111 7.01 -5.11 -8.28
N GLN A 112 6.38 -5.87 -7.40
CA GLN A 112 5.40 -5.33 -6.46
C GLN A 112 6.07 -4.41 -5.43
N ARG A 113 7.28 -4.78 -4.97
CA ARG A 113 8.08 -3.93 -4.07
C ARG A 113 8.46 -2.58 -4.67
N ALA A 114 8.72 -2.52 -5.97
CA ALA A 114 9.04 -1.27 -6.67
C ALA A 114 7.90 -0.24 -6.65
N VAL A 115 6.65 -0.68 -6.44
CA VAL A 115 5.47 0.18 -6.31
C VAL A 115 5.09 0.37 -4.84
N ALA A 116 5.15 -0.69 -4.05
CA ALA A 116 4.76 -0.69 -2.65
C ALA A 116 5.66 0.18 -1.77
N ILE A 117 6.98 0.22 -2.01
CA ILE A 117 7.90 1.05 -1.20
C ILE A 117 7.61 2.56 -1.38
N PRO A 118 7.49 3.10 -2.61
CA PRO A 118 7.05 4.49 -2.79
C PRO A 118 5.68 4.78 -2.19
N PHE A 119 4.72 3.86 -2.32
CA PHE A 119 3.41 3.99 -1.69
C PHE A 119 3.51 4.10 -0.16
N LEU A 120 4.18 3.15 0.49
CA LEU A 120 4.39 3.18 1.95
C LEU A 120 5.14 4.44 2.38
N SER A 121 6.11 4.90 1.59
CA SER A 121 6.82 6.16 1.86
C SER A 121 5.88 7.37 1.84
N GLY A 122 4.88 7.37 0.95
CA GLY A 122 3.82 8.38 0.92
C GLY A 122 2.93 8.33 2.16
N VAL A 123 2.51 7.13 2.56
CA VAL A 123 1.72 6.90 3.78
C VAL A 123 2.47 7.41 5.01
N ILE A 124 3.74 7.02 5.14
CA ILE A 124 4.61 7.41 6.25
C ILE A 124 4.75 8.93 6.33
N GLU A 125 5.03 9.60 5.21
CA GLU A 125 5.15 11.06 5.18
C GLU A 125 3.86 11.77 5.61
N ALA A 126 2.70 11.26 5.20
CA ALA A 126 1.42 11.85 5.57
C ALA A 126 1.08 11.66 7.07
N VAL A 127 1.47 10.53 7.64
CA VAL A 127 1.19 10.22 9.05
C VAL A 127 2.24 10.85 9.97
N ALA A 128 3.51 10.83 9.58
CA ALA A 128 4.65 11.34 10.32
C ALA A 128 5.50 12.26 9.42
N PRO A 129 5.10 13.54 9.25
CA PRO A 129 5.84 14.48 8.42
C PRO A 129 7.31 14.59 8.84
N GLY A 130 8.22 14.55 7.87
CA GLY A 130 9.66 14.59 8.14
C GLY A 130 10.27 13.26 8.62
N ALA A 131 9.50 12.17 8.68
CA ALA A 131 10.05 10.85 8.94
C ALA A 131 11.06 10.43 7.85
N GLN A 132 12.19 9.88 8.28
CA GLN A 132 13.23 9.44 7.35
C GLN A 132 13.03 7.96 7.04
N VAL A 133 12.80 7.65 5.76
CA VAL A 133 12.63 6.29 5.26
C VAL A 133 13.93 5.83 4.58
N ARG A 134 14.47 4.69 5.01
CA ARG A 134 15.69 4.10 4.42
C ARG A 134 15.52 2.61 4.18
N GLU A 135 15.98 2.15 3.04
CA GLU A 135 16.12 0.72 2.78
C GLU A 135 17.40 0.15 3.40
N ALA A 136 17.28 -0.92 4.19
CA ALA A 136 18.39 -1.62 4.84
C ALA A 136 18.24 -3.14 4.67
N GLY A 137 18.80 -3.69 3.59
CA GLY A 137 18.65 -5.11 3.24
C GLY A 137 17.17 -5.48 3.08
N ASP A 138 16.72 -6.47 3.86
CA ASP A 138 15.33 -6.95 3.88
C ASP A 138 14.39 -6.10 4.74
N LEU A 139 14.89 -5.02 5.32
CA LEU A 139 14.13 -4.09 6.14
C LEU A 139 13.94 -2.74 5.45
N LEU A 140 12.80 -2.13 5.72
CA LEU A 140 12.56 -0.70 5.55
C LEU A 140 12.61 -0.07 6.96
N GLU A 141 13.59 0.81 7.18
CA GLU A 141 13.76 1.54 8.43
C GLU A 141 13.08 2.90 8.32
N VAL A 142 12.23 3.24 9.29
CA VAL A 142 11.56 4.53 9.37
C VAL A 142 11.91 5.19 10.68
N ARG A 143 12.56 6.35 10.62
CA ARG A 143 12.84 7.18 11.80
C ARG A 143 11.79 8.27 11.89
N VAL A 144 10.99 8.22 12.94
CA VAL A 144 10.01 9.23 13.29
C VAL A 144 10.59 10.06 14.42
N GLN A 145 10.76 11.37 14.22
CA GLN A 145 11.14 12.27 15.32
C GLN A 145 9.90 12.59 16.16
N ASP A 146 10.07 12.75 17.47
CA ASP A 146 8.98 13.27 18.30
C ASP A 146 8.71 14.73 17.87
N GLU A 147 7.44 15.02 17.56
CA GLU A 147 6.99 16.41 17.46
C GLU A 147 7.19 17.04 18.84
N ALA A 148 8.14 17.97 18.95
CA ALA A 148 8.33 18.76 20.15
C ALA A 148 6.98 19.40 20.52
N ARG A 149 6.41 18.93 21.63
CA ARG A 149 5.16 19.44 22.20
C ARG A 149 5.26 20.92 22.54
#